data_AF-A0A967QAF4-F1
#
_entry.id   AF-A0A967QAF4-F1
#
_cell.length_a   1.000
_cell.length_b   1.000
_cell.length_c   1.000
_cell.angle_alpha   90.00
_cell.angle_beta   90.00
_cell.angle_gamma   90.00
#
_symmetry.space_group_name_H-M   'P 1'
#
loop_
_entity.id
_entity.type
_entity.pdbx_description
1 polymer ?
#
loop_
_entity_poly.entity_id
_entity_poly.type
_entity_poly.pdbx_seq_one_letter_code
_entity_poly.pdbx_strand_id
1 'polypeptide(L)'
;LQLSTHAVNGLVGKFVNTPDNIDGLVWGRVLHDPRISNLAREVVFDTGLPKDIHALMVSNNCITSLHAMVDVADGIRSGRMSLGIAGGVESMSTVPILFGREASAIFLEAGMAKTAGDRLKAMSKLRFRHFKPKPLSFKEPSTGLTMGQHAEVTVQEWGIGQADQDRIAYNSHINAAGATEDGRLKEEIHPLDGIDHDTIVRGDTTLDKLASLKPVFDRSEKGTITAGNSSPLTDGAASILLASEEALAANNLEAAAWIRDVEFAAIDPADGLLMAPALAVPRLLRRTGLTLDDMDIVEIHEAFGAQVATNLAAWEKGWKEEPIGTVPMEKINPL
;
A
#
# COMPACT_ATOMS: atom_id res chain seq x y z
N LEU A 1 -2.10 14.25 -5.85
CA LEU A 1 -3.04 14.75 -6.88
C LEU A 1 -2.48 14.45 -8.26
N GLN A 2 -1.38 15.09 -8.70
CA GLN A 2 -0.78 14.84 -10.02
C GLN A 2 -0.59 13.35 -10.36
N LEU A 3 0.05 12.56 -9.48
CA LEU A 3 0.20 11.11 -9.69
C LEU A 3 -1.14 10.38 -9.83
N SER A 4 -2.14 10.78 -9.03
CA SER A 4 -3.50 10.21 -9.09
C SER A 4 -4.20 10.57 -10.40
N THR A 5 -4.15 11.84 -10.80
CA THR A 5 -4.71 12.35 -12.05
C THR A 5 -4.09 11.62 -13.24
N HIS A 6 -2.77 11.42 -13.22
CA HIS A 6 -2.04 10.68 -14.25
C HIS A 6 -2.51 9.23 -14.36
N ALA A 7 -2.57 8.50 -13.23
CA ALA A 7 -3.02 7.11 -13.21
C ALA A 7 -4.47 6.98 -13.71
N VAL A 8 -5.38 7.82 -13.21
CA VAL A 8 -6.79 7.79 -13.63
C VAL A 8 -6.96 8.15 -15.10
N ASN A 9 -6.27 9.18 -15.60
CA ASN A 9 -6.32 9.51 -17.03
C ASN A 9 -5.74 8.40 -17.91
N GLY A 10 -4.67 7.73 -17.46
CA GLY A 10 -4.11 6.56 -18.14
C GLY A 10 -5.12 5.41 -18.24
N LEU A 11 -5.81 5.08 -17.13
CA LEU A 11 -6.87 4.07 -17.10
C LEU A 11 -8.04 4.44 -18.01
N VAL A 12 -8.57 5.66 -17.87
CA VAL A 12 -9.70 6.16 -18.66
C VAL A 12 -9.35 6.17 -20.15
N GLY A 13 -8.15 6.65 -20.51
CA GLY A 13 -7.69 6.67 -21.90
C GLY A 13 -7.50 5.28 -22.51
N LYS A 14 -7.20 4.26 -21.70
CA LYS A 14 -7.00 2.88 -22.15
C LYS A 14 -8.31 2.09 -22.27
N PHE A 15 -9.26 2.30 -21.35
CA PHE A 15 -10.43 1.41 -21.21
C PHE A 15 -11.79 2.10 -21.30
N VAL A 16 -11.88 3.42 -21.27
CA VAL A 16 -13.18 4.11 -21.14
C VAL A 16 -13.47 4.93 -22.40
N ASN A 17 -14.42 4.44 -23.19
CA ASN A 17 -14.88 5.14 -24.40
C ASN A 17 -15.74 6.36 -24.07
N THR A 18 -16.51 6.31 -22.98
CA THR A 18 -17.42 7.39 -22.56
C THR A 18 -17.35 7.55 -21.05
N PRO A 19 -16.60 8.55 -20.54
CA PRO A 19 -16.45 8.80 -19.11
C PRO A 19 -17.78 9.02 -18.37
N ASP A 20 -18.83 9.46 -19.06
CA ASP A 20 -20.18 9.71 -18.52
C ASP A 20 -20.85 8.48 -17.87
N ASN A 21 -20.35 7.27 -18.15
CA ASN A 21 -20.90 6.03 -17.60
C ASN A 21 -20.24 5.57 -16.28
N ILE A 22 -19.26 6.32 -15.74
CA ILE A 22 -18.60 5.97 -14.48
C ILE A 22 -19.47 6.44 -13.31
N ASP A 23 -19.83 5.53 -12.40
CA ASP A 23 -20.73 5.82 -11.27
C ASP A 23 -19.99 6.42 -10.06
N GLY A 24 -18.70 6.13 -9.93
CA GLY A 24 -17.90 6.67 -8.83
C GLY A 24 -16.44 6.26 -8.81
N LEU A 25 -15.71 6.89 -7.88
CA LEU A 25 -14.29 6.70 -7.68
C LEU A 25 -13.96 6.54 -6.19
N VAL A 26 -13.32 5.44 -5.81
CA VAL A 26 -12.78 5.25 -4.45
C VAL A 26 -11.26 5.28 -4.53
N TRP A 27 -10.62 6.14 -3.73
CA TRP A 27 -9.19 6.40 -3.85
C TRP A 27 -8.46 6.33 -2.52
N GLY A 28 -7.42 5.50 -2.48
CA GLY A 28 -6.60 5.29 -1.31
C GLY A 28 -5.49 6.31 -1.12
N ARG A 29 -5.27 6.75 0.12
CA ARG A 29 -4.05 7.45 0.55
C ARG A 29 -3.85 7.32 2.06
N VAL A 30 -2.63 7.06 2.51
CA VAL A 30 -2.31 6.95 3.94
C VAL A 30 -1.85 8.29 4.50
N LEU A 31 -0.87 8.93 3.86
CA LEU A 31 -0.32 10.21 4.31
C LEU A 31 -1.21 11.36 3.86
N HIS A 32 -2.23 11.64 4.66
CA HIS A 32 -3.20 12.70 4.39
C HIS A 32 -2.55 14.09 4.37
N ASP A 33 -2.94 14.88 3.35
CA ASP A 33 -2.72 16.32 3.35
C ASP A 33 -3.98 16.99 3.94
N PRO A 34 -3.91 17.63 5.13
CA PRO A 34 -5.08 18.24 5.75
C PRO A 34 -5.68 19.41 4.95
N ARG A 35 -4.97 19.92 3.93
CA ARG A 35 -5.50 20.94 3.01
C ARG A 35 -6.47 20.34 1.98
N ILE A 36 -6.42 19.02 1.77
CA ILE A 36 -7.24 18.29 0.83
C ILE A 36 -8.00 17.23 1.62
N SER A 37 -9.20 17.58 2.08
CA SER A 37 -10.01 16.70 2.94
C SER A 37 -10.45 15.42 2.22
N ASN A 38 -10.78 15.51 0.94
CA ASN A 38 -11.16 14.37 0.10
C ASN A 38 -10.38 14.41 -1.20
N LEU A 39 -9.22 13.73 -1.22
CA LEU A 39 -8.38 13.66 -2.41
C LEU A 39 -9.09 13.01 -3.60
N ALA A 40 -9.97 12.03 -3.37
CA ALA A 40 -10.74 11.38 -4.43
C ALA A 40 -11.62 12.39 -5.19
N ARG A 41 -12.21 13.36 -4.50
CA ARG A 41 -12.98 14.44 -5.14
C ARG A 41 -12.12 15.37 -5.97
N GLU A 42 -10.94 15.73 -5.47
CA GLU A 42 -10.00 16.54 -6.26
C GLU A 42 -9.54 15.81 -7.52
N VAL A 43 -9.35 14.49 -7.47
CA VAL A 43 -9.06 13.68 -8.66
C VAL A 43 -10.20 13.75 -9.68
N VAL A 44 -11.46 13.64 -9.25
CA VAL A 44 -12.61 13.80 -10.17
C VAL A 44 -12.61 15.18 -10.82
N PHE A 45 -12.27 16.24 -10.09
CA PHE A 45 -12.25 17.60 -10.64
C PHE A 45 -11.06 17.87 -11.57
N ASP A 46 -9.93 17.20 -11.35
CA ASP A 46 -8.70 17.36 -12.12
C ASP A 46 -8.61 16.42 -13.34
N THR A 47 -9.60 15.52 -13.50
CA THR A 47 -9.71 14.56 -14.61
C THR A 47 -10.91 14.87 -15.50
N GLY A 48 -11.08 14.11 -16.58
CA GLY A 48 -12.24 14.19 -17.47
C GLY A 48 -13.50 13.47 -16.97
N LEU A 49 -13.53 13.05 -15.70
CA LEU A 49 -14.66 12.33 -15.11
C LEU A 49 -15.88 13.25 -14.90
N PRO A 50 -17.11 12.69 -14.88
CA PRO A 50 -18.30 13.50 -14.65
C PRO A 50 -18.27 14.06 -13.22
N LYS A 51 -18.56 15.36 -13.10
CA LYS A 51 -18.31 16.10 -11.85
C LYS A 51 -19.30 15.76 -10.74
N ASP A 52 -20.42 15.16 -11.09
CA ASP A 52 -21.54 14.78 -10.22
C ASP A 52 -21.45 13.32 -9.70
N ILE A 53 -20.45 12.54 -10.11
CA ILE A 53 -20.23 11.18 -9.59
C ILE A 53 -19.83 11.20 -8.12
N HIS A 54 -20.07 10.10 -7.41
CA HIS A 54 -19.59 9.96 -6.03
C HIS A 54 -18.06 9.73 -6.01
N ALA A 55 -17.34 10.35 -5.06
CA ALA A 55 -15.96 9.95 -4.80
C ALA A 55 -15.58 9.96 -3.32
N LEU A 56 -14.89 8.90 -2.89
CA LEU A 56 -14.53 8.65 -1.51
C LEU A 56 -13.02 8.42 -1.38
N MET A 57 -12.39 9.13 -0.45
CA MET A 57 -11.02 8.83 -0.04
C MET A 57 -11.06 7.85 1.14
N VAL A 58 -10.27 6.78 1.05
CA VAL A 58 -10.12 5.79 2.13
C VAL A 58 -8.67 5.71 2.60
N SER A 59 -8.47 5.20 3.82
CA SER A 59 -7.16 5.00 4.45
C SER A 59 -7.19 3.78 5.34
N ASN A 60 -6.33 2.81 5.05
CA ASN A 60 -6.17 1.56 5.79
C ASN A 60 -4.74 1.01 5.63
N ASN A 61 -3.74 1.85 5.92
CA ASN A 61 -2.31 1.50 5.83
C ASN A 61 -1.93 0.88 4.47
N CYS A 62 -1.11 -0.16 4.44
CA CYS A 62 -0.58 -0.74 3.19
C CYS A 62 -1.67 -1.33 2.28
N ILE A 63 -2.85 -1.69 2.82
CA ILE A 63 -3.95 -2.29 2.06
C ILE A 63 -4.96 -1.25 1.56
N THR A 64 -4.64 0.04 1.63
CA THR A 64 -5.60 1.12 1.34
C THR A 64 -6.18 1.03 -0.08
N SER A 65 -5.37 0.75 -1.10
CA SER A 65 -5.84 0.59 -2.48
C SER A 65 -6.71 -0.65 -2.67
N LEU A 66 -6.38 -1.76 -1.99
CA LEU A 66 -7.22 -2.96 -1.98
C LEU A 66 -8.55 -2.71 -1.26
N HIS A 67 -8.57 -1.90 -0.20
CA HIS A 67 -9.81 -1.49 0.44
C HIS A 67 -10.69 -0.65 -0.50
N ALA A 68 -10.09 0.25 -1.28
CA ALA A 68 -10.80 1.00 -2.30
C ALA A 68 -11.41 0.09 -3.39
N MET A 69 -10.68 -0.95 -3.80
CA MET A 69 -11.19 -1.98 -4.72
C MET A 69 -12.42 -2.68 -4.14
N VAL A 70 -12.35 -3.08 -2.87
CA VAL A 70 -13.46 -3.76 -2.18
C VAL A 70 -14.69 -2.85 -2.07
N ASP A 71 -14.51 -1.57 -1.74
CA ASP A 71 -15.64 -0.62 -1.66
C ASP A 71 -16.35 -0.46 -3.00
N VAL A 72 -15.62 -0.41 -4.12
CA VAL A 72 -16.21 -0.38 -5.47
C VAL A 72 -16.88 -1.71 -5.79
N ALA A 73 -16.22 -2.84 -5.52
CA ALA A 73 -16.79 -4.17 -5.76
C ALA A 73 -18.09 -4.40 -4.97
N ASP A 74 -18.15 -3.96 -3.71
CA ASP A 74 -19.35 -4.00 -2.89
C ASP A 74 -20.42 -3.00 -3.37
N GLY A 75 -20.01 -1.84 -3.87
CA GLY A 75 -20.88 -0.90 -4.57
C GLY A 75 -21.58 -1.56 -5.76
N ILE A 76 -20.82 -2.28 -6.58
CA ILE A 76 -21.32 -3.02 -7.75
C ILE A 76 -22.23 -4.17 -7.32
N ARG A 77 -21.76 -5.01 -6.39
CA ARG A 77 -22.52 -6.16 -5.87
C ARG A 77 -23.84 -5.76 -5.22
N SER A 78 -23.91 -4.58 -4.60
CA SER A 78 -25.13 -4.03 -4.00
C SER A 78 -26.04 -3.31 -4.99
N GLY A 79 -25.65 -3.18 -6.27
CA GLY A 79 -26.40 -2.48 -7.31
C GLY A 79 -26.39 -0.95 -7.19
N ARG A 80 -25.48 -0.38 -6.38
CA ARG A 80 -25.29 1.08 -6.25
C ARG A 80 -24.32 1.64 -7.28
N MET A 81 -23.52 0.78 -7.89
CA MET A 81 -22.62 1.07 -9.00
C MET A 81 -22.76 -0.03 -10.04
N SER A 82 -22.33 0.25 -11.24
CA SER A 82 -22.21 -0.67 -12.37
C SER A 82 -20.81 -0.58 -12.97
N LEU A 83 -20.21 0.61 -12.99
CA LEU A 83 -18.85 0.87 -13.44
C LEU A 83 -18.17 1.87 -12.49
N GLY A 84 -17.02 1.50 -11.91
CA GLY A 84 -16.34 2.34 -10.94
C GLY A 84 -14.82 2.22 -11.00
N ILE A 85 -14.14 3.28 -10.55
CA ILE A 85 -12.68 3.32 -10.47
C ILE A 85 -12.24 3.11 -9.02
N ALA A 86 -11.33 2.19 -8.79
CA ALA A 86 -10.62 2.05 -7.53
C ALA A 86 -9.13 2.29 -7.73
N GLY A 87 -8.43 2.69 -6.67
CA GLY A 87 -6.99 2.86 -6.74
C GLY A 87 -6.40 3.48 -5.49
N GLY A 88 -5.20 3.99 -5.62
CA GLY A 88 -4.53 4.71 -4.55
C GLY A 88 -3.31 5.48 -5.03
N VAL A 89 -2.85 6.37 -4.16
CA VAL A 89 -1.61 7.12 -4.35
C VAL A 89 -0.87 7.22 -3.04
N GLU A 90 0.45 7.19 -3.11
CA GLU A 90 1.29 7.67 -2.02
C GLU A 90 2.49 8.46 -2.55
N SER A 91 2.94 9.42 -1.76
CA SER A 91 4.21 10.11 -2.05
C SER A 91 4.98 10.41 -0.77
N MET A 92 6.03 9.63 -0.56
CA MET A 92 7.01 9.80 0.50
C MET A 92 7.92 11.02 0.27
N SER A 93 7.97 11.56 -0.94
CA SER A 93 8.69 12.81 -1.24
C SER A 93 7.95 14.09 -0.81
N THR A 94 6.62 14.03 -0.62
CA THR A 94 5.77 15.22 -0.37
C THR A 94 5.16 15.26 1.02
N VAL A 95 5.77 14.58 1.99
CA VAL A 95 5.26 14.49 3.36
C VAL A 95 5.16 15.88 4.01
N PRO A 96 3.96 16.30 4.51
CA PRO A 96 3.81 17.57 5.19
C PRO A 96 4.66 17.66 6.47
N ILE A 97 5.46 18.72 6.59
CA ILE A 97 6.17 19.02 7.84
C ILE A 97 5.19 19.66 8.81
N LEU A 98 4.96 18.99 9.95
CA LEU A 98 4.03 19.47 10.97
C LEU A 98 4.76 20.21 12.09
N PHE A 99 4.12 21.27 12.60
CA PHE A 99 4.50 21.89 13.85
C PHE A 99 4.16 20.99 15.04
N GLY A 100 4.92 21.12 16.13
CA GLY A 100 4.57 20.45 17.39
C GLY A 100 3.23 20.94 17.96
N ARG A 101 2.51 20.08 18.69
CA ARG A 101 1.18 20.38 19.27
C ARG A 101 1.08 21.75 19.95
N GLU A 102 2.05 22.12 20.79
CA GLU A 102 2.07 23.43 21.46
C GLU A 102 2.15 24.60 20.48
N ALA A 103 3.01 24.49 19.46
CA ALA A 103 3.19 25.50 18.44
C ALA A 103 1.92 25.67 17.60
N SER A 104 1.31 24.56 17.18
CA SER A 104 0.05 24.55 16.44
C SER A 104 -1.08 25.21 17.24
N ALA A 105 -1.17 24.93 18.55
CA ALA A 105 -2.16 25.57 19.42
C ALA A 105 -1.94 27.09 19.52
N ILE A 106 -0.69 27.54 19.63
CA ILE A 106 -0.36 28.97 19.66
C ILE A 106 -0.74 29.66 18.34
N PHE A 107 -0.42 29.05 17.20
CA PHE A 107 -0.79 29.61 15.89
C PHE A 107 -2.31 29.65 15.69
N LEU A 108 -3.03 28.62 16.14
CA LEU A 108 -4.49 28.59 16.09
C LEU A 108 -5.10 29.67 16.99
N GLU A 109 -4.63 29.80 18.23
CA GLU A 109 -5.06 30.86 19.17
C GLU A 109 -4.84 32.24 18.56
N ALA A 110 -3.66 32.49 17.97
CA ALA A 110 -3.34 33.74 17.30
C ALA A 110 -4.22 33.99 16.06
N GLY A 111 -4.58 32.95 15.31
CA GLY A 111 -5.46 33.03 14.13
C GLY A 111 -6.93 33.29 14.48
N MET A 112 -7.39 32.83 15.65
CA MET A 112 -8.75 33.04 16.15
C MET A 112 -8.92 34.35 16.95
N ALA A 113 -7.82 35.04 17.29
CA ALA A 113 -7.85 36.27 18.07
C ALA A 113 -8.52 37.43 17.32
N LYS A 114 -9.49 38.09 17.97
CA LYS A 114 -10.25 39.21 17.38
C LYS A 114 -9.50 40.55 17.41
N THR A 115 -8.53 40.70 18.32
CA THR A 115 -7.78 41.96 18.51
C THR A 115 -6.30 41.78 18.25
N ALA A 116 -5.63 42.86 17.83
CA ALA A 116 -4.18 42.86 17.63
C ALA A 116 -3.40 42.56 18.93
N GLY A 117 -3.91 43.02 20.08
CA GLY A 117 -3.30 42.76 21.38
C GLY A 117 -3.36 41.30 21.78
N ASP A 118 -4.52 40.65 21.61
CA ASP A 118 -4.68 39.22 21.90
C ASP A 118 -3.84 38.37 20.96
N ARG A 119 -3.75 38.75 19.68
CA ARG A 119 -2.88 38.08 18.71
C ARG A 119 -1.40 38.18 19.10
N LEU A 120 -0.94 39.36 19.53
CA LEU A 120 0.44 39.54 20.00
C LEU A 120 0.71 38.73 21.28
N LYS A 121 -0.25 38.67 22.19
CA LYS A 121 -0.17 37.88 23.43
C LYS A 121 -0.12 36.38 23.16
N ALA A 122 -0.86 35.88 22.17
CA ALA A 122 -0.76 34.49 21.76
C ALA A 122 0.62 34.20 21.15
N MET A 123 1.06 35.06 20.22
CA MET A 123 2.35 34.90 19.54
C MET A 123 3.55 35.02 20.48
N SER A 124 3.47 35.79 21.58
CA SER A 124 4.56 35.90 22.57
C SER A 124 4.83 34.59 23.33
N LYS A 125 3.92 33.61 23.27
CA LYS A 125 4.12 32.26 23.81
C LYS A 125 5.06 31.42 22.94
N LEU A 126 5.35 31.84 21.70
CA LEU A 126 6.28 31.13 20.82
C LEU A 126 7.71 31.15 21.37
N ARG A 127 8.40 30.02 21.26
CA ARG A 127 9.79 29.84 21.68
C ARG A 127 10.56 29.17 20.55
N PHE A 128 11.88 29.31 20.52
CA PHE A 128 12.73 28.69 19.49
C PHE A 128 12.51 27.16 19.37
N ARG A 129 12.21 26.47 20.48
CA ARG A 129 11.89 25.03 20.48
C ARG A 129 10.67 24.65 19.62
N HIS A 130 9.73 25.58 19.42
CA HIS A 130 8.49 25.36 18.67
C HIS A 130 8.72 25.28 17.15
N PHE A 131 9.87 25.75 16.68
CA PHE A 131 10.26 25.71 15.27
C PHE A 131 11.16 24.52 14.93
N LYS A 132 11.46 23.64 15.90
CA LYS A 132 12.16 22.38 15.60
C LYS A 132 11.20 21.46 14.82
N PRO A 133 11.53 21.06 13.57
CA PRO A 133 10.67 20.19 12.80
C PRO A 133 10.51 18.86 13.53
N LYS A 134 9.27 18.36 13.59
CA LYS A 134 9.02 16.98 14.02
C LYS A 134 8.91 16.13 12.76
N PRO A 135 9.87 15.23 12.49
CA PRO A 135 9.75 14.33 11.36
C PRO A 135 8.53 13.45 11.55
N LEU A 136 7.98 12.96 10.43
CA LEU A 136 6.93 11.95 10.49
C LEU A 136 7.47 10.71 11.20
N SER A 137 6.73 10.22 12.18
CA SER A 137 7.12 9.04 12.94
C SER A 137 6.56 7.80 12.26
N PHE A 138 7.43 6.91 11.78
CA PHE A 138 7.06 5.57 11.30
C PHE A 138 6.87 4.55 12.44
N LYS A 139 6.77 5.05 13.67
CA LYS A 139 6.48 4.23 14.85
C LYS A 139 4.99 4.05 14.99
N GLU A 140 4.60 2.81 15.22
CA GLU A 140 3.25 2.44 15.60
C GLU A 140 2.92 3.10 16.95
N PRO A 141 1.92 4.01 17.03
CA PRO A 141 1.62 4.74 18.26
C PRO A 141 1.30 3.86 19.47
N SER A 142 0.68 2.69 19.24
CA SER A 142 0.30 1.76 20.32
C SER A 142 1.49 1.08 20.99
N THR A 143 2.61 0.89 20.27
CA THR A 143 3.76 0.10 20.75
C THR A 143 5.06 0.91 20.84
N GLY A 144 5.16 2.02 20.11
CA GLY A 144 6.36 2.85 20.02
C GLY A 144 7.51 2.26 19.18
N LEU A 145 7.29 1.10 18.57
CA LEU A 145 8.22 0.41 17.66
C LEU A 145 7.94 0.80 16.21
N THR A 146 8.97 0.79 15.37
CA THR A 146 8.78 0.88 13.92
C THR A 146 8.30 -0.44 13.33
N MET A 147 7.77 -0.40 12.09
CA MET A 147 7.34 -1.62 11.38
C MET A 147 8.48 -2.65 11.24
N GLY A 148 9.70 -2.21 10.93
CA GLY A 148 10.87 -3.10 10.86
C GLY A 148 11.32 -3.65 12.22
N GLN A 149 11.15 -2.89 13.31
CA GLN A 149 11.41 -3.41 14.66
C GLN A 149 10.39 -4.47 15.07
N HIS A 150 9.12 -4.31 14.69
CA HIS A 150 8.11 -5.37 14.84
C HIS A 150 8.50 -6.63 14.05
N ALA A 151 8.92 -6.44 12.80
CA ALA A 151 9.36 -7.55 11.96
C ALA A 151 10.55 -8.31 12.56
N GLU A 152 11.55 -7.61 13.13
CA GLU A 152 12.69 -8.24 13.84
C GLU A 152 12.23 -9.12 15.02
N VAL A 153 11.27 -8.63 15.83
CA VAL A 153 10.72 -9.43 16.94
C VAL A 153 10.06 -10.70 16.40
N THR A 154 9.22 -10.57 15.38
CA THR A 154 8.49 -11.70 14.80
C THR A 154 9.45 -12.73 14.18
N VAL A 155 10.46 -12.34 13.40
CA VAL A 155 11.40 -13.32 12.81
C VAL A 155 12.24 -14.03 13.86
N GLN A 156 12.57 -13.38 14.99
CA GLN A 156 13.26 -14.02 16.10
C GLN A 156 12.38 -15.08 16.78
N GLU A 157 11.08 -14.82 16.95
CA GLU A 157 10.13 -15.79 17.51
C GLU A 157 9.93 -16.99 16.59
N TRP A 158 9.91 -16.77 15.28
CA TRP A 158 9.71 -17.81 14.27
C TRP A 158 11.00 -18.51 13.81
N GLY A 159 12.17 -18.02 14.24
CA GLY A 159 13.47 -18.57 13.87
C GLY A 159 13.82 -18.40 12.39
N ILE A 160 13.38 -17.30 11.76
CA ILE A 160 13.66 -16.98 10.35
C ILE A 160 14.98 -16.23 10.24
N GLY A 161 15.96 -16.83 9.56
CA GLY A 161 17.30 -16.24 9.39
C GLY A 161 17.39 -15.25 8.23
N GLN A 162 18.45 -14.44 8.22
CA GLN A 162 18.72 -13.47 7.14
C GLN A 162 18.78 -14.14 5.75
N ALA A 163 19.37 -15.33 5.65
CA ALA A 163 19.52 -16.03 4.36
C ALA A 163 18.17 -16.36 3.67
N ASP A 164 17.12 -16.64 4.44
CA ASP A 164 15.79 -16.88 3.89
C ASP A 164 15.14 -15.59 3.39
N GLN A 165 15.34 -14.49 4.13
CA GLN A 165 14.85 -13.15 3.77
C GLN A 165 15.55 -12.63 2.52
N ASP A 166 16.88 -12.80 2.45
CA ASP A 166 17.70 -12.40 1.31
C ASP A 166 17.36 -13.20 0.05
N ARG A 167 16.99 -14.48 0.19
CA ARG A 167 16.53 -15.31 -0.95
C ARG A 167 15.22 -14.79 -1.54
N ILE A 168 14.27 -14.37 -0.70
CA ILE A 168 13.01 -13.76 -1.16
C ILE A 168 13.30 -12.45 -1.88
N ALA A 169 14.11 -11.57 -1.28
CA ALA A 169 14.45 -10.28 -1.88
C ALA A 169 15.23 -10.43 -3.20
N TYR A 170 16.13 -11.41 -3.28
CA TYR A 170 16.83 -11.77 -4.52
C TYR A 170 15.83 -12.16 -5.61
N ASN A 171 14.96 -13.13 -5.33
CA ASN A 171 13.97 -13.61 -6.30
C ASN A 171 13.06 -12.48 -6.78
N SER A 172 12.56 -11.63 -5.87
CA SER A 172 11.74 -10.46 -6.21
C SER A 172 12.44 -9.53 -7.22
N HIS A 173 13.71 -9.18 -6.96
CA HIS A 173 14.47 -8.34 -7.88
C HIS A 173 14.77 -9.00 -9.23
N ILE A 174 15.04 -10.30 -9.25
CA ILE A 174 15.29 -11.05 -10.50
C ILE A 174 14.00 -11.18 -11.32
N ASN A 175 12.88 -11.52 -10.69
CA ASN A 175 11.58 -11.63 -11.35
C ASN A 175 11.16 -10.26 -11.92
N ALA A 176 11.20 -9.19 -11.12
CA ALA A 176 10.87 -7.84 -11.60
C ALA A 176 11.78 -7.35 -12.73
N ALA A 177 13.07 -7.70 -12.72
CA ALA A 177 13.98 -7.41 -13.82
C ALA A 177 13.58 -8.19 -15.09
N GLY A 178 13.29 -9.49 -14.96
CA GLY A 178 12.79 -10.33 -16.05
C GLY A 178 11.49 -9.78 -16.65
N ALA A 179 10.51 -9.44 -15.80
CA ALA A 179 9.23 -8.86 -16.18
C ALA A 179 9.35 -7.49 -16.90
N THR A 180 10.38 -6.73 -16.56
CA THR A 180 10.71 -5.47 -17.24
C THR A 180 11.30 -5.73 -18.62
N GLU A 181 12.20 -6.70 -18.73
CA GLU A 181 12.88 -7.08 -19.96
C GLU A 181 11.93 -7.75 -20.96
N ASP A 182 11.08 -8.67 -20.50
CA ASP A 182 10.11 -9.41 -21.33
C ASP A 182 8.85 -8.60 -21.67
N GLY A 183 8.61 -7.49 -20.97
CA GLY A 183 7.56 -6.52 -21.26
C GLY A 183 6.28 -6.67 -20.45
N ARG A 184 6.15 -7.67 -19.57
CA ARG A 184 4.96 -7.83 -18.71
C ARG A 184 4.65 -6.55 -17.93
N LEU A 185 5.64 -5.97 -17.25
CA LEU A 185 5.44 -4.73 -16.49
C LEU A 185 5.15 -3.51 -17.36
N LYS A 186 5.56 -3.51 -18.63
CA LYS A 186 5.25 -2.40 -19.55
C LYS A 186 3.77 -2.30 -19.88
N GLU A 187 3.01 -3.40 -19.74
CA GLU A 187 1.57 -3.39 -19.98
C GLU A 187 0.79 -2.72 -18.84
N GLU A 188 1.39 -2.67 -17.64
CA GLU A 188 0.82 -2.15 -16.40
C GLU A 188 1.30 -0.72 -16.08
N ILE A 189 2.50 -0.33 -16.54
CA ILE A 189 3.09 0.98 -16.26
C ILE A 189 2.65 2.01 -17.31
N HIS A 190 1.99 3.07 -16.86
CA HIS A 190 1.72 4.25 -17.70
C HIS A 190 2.84 5.29 -17.55
N PRO A 191 3.65 5.57 -18.60
CA PRO A 191 4.84 6.42 -18.47
C PRO A 191 4.53 7.82 -17.94
N LEU A 192 5.40 8.36 -17.08
CA LEU A 192 5.30 9.70 -16.49
C LEU A 192 6.64 10.41 -16.57
N ASP A 193 6.67 11.64 -17.10
CA ASP A 193 7.88 12.47 -17.19
C ASP A 193 9.10 11.77 -17.80
N GLY A 194 8.86 10.87 -18.77
CA GLY A 194 9.92 10.09 -19.44
C GLY A 194 10.39 8.86 -18.66
N ILE A 195 9.76 8.53 -17.53
CA ILE A 195 9.98 7.31 -16.75
C ILE A 195 8.90 6.29 -17.16
N ASP A 196 9.34 5.16 -17.70
CA ASP A 196 8.49 4.07 -18.21
C ASP A 196 8.75 2.72 -17.53
N HIS A 197 9.53 2.72 -16.45
CA HIS A 197 9.91 1.53 -15.67
C HIS A 197 10.13 1.88 -14.19
N ASP A 198 10.07 0.87 -13.33
CA ASP A 198 10.36 1.02 -11.91
C ASP A 198 11.85 1.26 -11.64
N THR A 199 12.16 2.32 -10.89
CA THR A 199 13.54 2.75 -10.64
C THR A 199 14.23 2.01 -9.47
N ILE A 200 13.47 1.19 -8.75
CA ILE A 200 13.93 0.48 -7.55
C ILE A 200 14.44 -0.94 -7.83
N VAL A 201 14.19 -1.47 -9.03
CA VAL A 201 14.60 -2.83 -9.41
C VAL A 201 16.13 -2.91 -9.48
N ARG A 202 16.69 -4.03 -8.98
CA ARG A 202 18.14 -4.31 -8.92
C ARG A 202 18.43 -5.68 -9.50
N GLY A 203 18.25 -5.82 -10.82
CA GLY A 203 18.47 -7.10 -11.53
C GLY A 203 19.91 -7.61 -11.51
N ASP A 204 20.88 -6.78 -11.10
CA ASP A 204 22.29 -7.13 -10.93
C ASP A 204 22.65 -7.56 -9.49
N THR A 205 21.67 -7.69 -8.60
CA THR A 205 21.89 -8.09 -7.21
C THR A 205 22.33 -9.55 -7.10
N THR A 206 22.99 -9.91 -6.00
CA THR A 206 23.46 -11.27 -5.72
C THR A 206 23.23 -11.62 -4.25
N LEU A 207 23.08 -12.91 -3.95
CA LEU A 207 22.94 -13.38 -2.57
C LEU A 207 24.14 -12.98 -1.70
N ASP A 208 25.37 -13.02 -2.24
CA ASP A 208 26.57 -12.58 -1.51
C ASP A 208 26.51 -11.08 -1.16
N LYS A 209 26.03 -10.25 -2.09
CA LYS A 209 25.85 -8.81 -1.85
C LYS A 209 24.81 -8.56 -0.77
N LEU A 210 23.67 -9.24 -0.82
CA LEU A 210 22.61 -9.14 0.20
C LEU A 210 23.11 -9.60 1.57
N ALA A 211 23.77 -10.76 1.64
CA ALA A 211 24.32 -11.32 2.88
C ALA A 211 25.36 -10.41 3.55
N SER A 212 26.08 -9.60 2.77
CA SER A 212 27.09 -8.66 3.30
C SER A 212 26.50 -7.42 3.98
N LEU A 213 25.20 -7.15 3.80
CA LEU A 213 24.56 -5.95 4.32
C LEU A 213 24.35 -6.04 5.84
N LYS A 214 24.49 -4.90 6.51
CA LYS A 214 24.28 -4.81 7.95
C LYS A 214 22.80 -4.65 8.28
N PRO A 215 22.31 -5.30 9.34
CA PRO A 215 20.96 -5.06 9.86
C PRO A 215 20.70 -3.58 10.21
N VAL A 216 19.47 -3.12 9.95
CA VAL A 216 19.10 -1.70 10.08
C VAL A 216 18.12 -1.41 11.23
N PHE A 217 17.31 -2.39 11.64
CA PHE A 217 16.29 -2.21 12.69
C PHE A 217 16.72 -2.71 14.07
N ASP A 218 17.42 -3.84 14.13
CA ASP A 218 18.20 -4.30 15.29
C ASP A 218 19.67 -4.39 14.89
N ARG A 219 20.55 -3.65 15.57
CA ARG A 219 22.00 -3.62 15.26
C ARG A 219 22.81 -4.61 16.09
N SER A 220 22.15 -5.44 16.89
CA SER A 220 22.78 -6.53 17.61
C SER A 220 23.07 -7.71 16.66
N GLU A 221 23.74 -8.74 17.16
CA GLU A 221 24.00 -9.99 16.43
C GLU A 221 22.72 -10.78 16.08
N LYS A 222 21.57 -10.40 16.65
CA LYS A 222 20.27 -11.01 16.39
C LYS A 222 19.51 -10.35 15.24
N GLY A 223 19.93 -9.17 14.80
CA GLY A 223 19.29 -8.46 13.69
C GLY A 223 19.47 -9.22 12.39
N THR A 224 18.40 -9.30 11.60
CA THR A 224 18.40 -10.03 10.32
C THR A 224 17.88 -9.19 9.16
N ILE A 225 17.16 -8.10 9.46
CA ILE A 225 16.53 -7.26 8.45
C ILE A 225 17.52 -6.17 8.03
N THR A 226 17.89 -6.20 6.76
CA THR A 226 18.82 -5.28 6.11
C THR A 226 18.08 -4.38 5.12
N ALA A 227 18.77 -3.36 4.61
CA ALA A 227 18.20 -2.54 3.53
C ALA A 227 17.95 -3.34 2.24
N GLY A 228 18.64 -4.47 2.02
CA GLY A 228 18.49 -5.27 0.82
C GLY A 228 17.32 -6.24 0.85
N ASN A 229 16.78 -6.54 2.04
CA ASN A 229 15.61 -7.41 2.22
C ASN A 229 14.39 -6.65 2.79
N SER A 230 14.39 -5.33 2.63
CA SER A 230 13.32 -4.42 3.02
C SER A 230 12.80 -3.62 1.83
N SER A 231 11.50 -3.32 1.78
CA SER A 231 10.95 -2.40 0.78
C SER A 231 11.51 -0.97 0.98
N PRO A 232 11.84 -0.23 -0.10
CA PRO A 232 12.21 1.17 0.00
C PRO A 232 10.98 2.07 0.19
N LEU A 233 11.22 3.35 0.46
CA LEU A 233 10.18 4.39 0.35
C LEU A 233 9.94 4.71 -1.12
N THR A 234 8.69 4.73 -1.55
CA THR A 234 8.30 4.91 -2.95
C THR A 234 7.28 6.04 -3.13
N ASP A 235 7.24 6.59 -4.34
CA ASP A 235 6.19 7.49 -4.81
C ASP A 235 5.48 6.77 -5.97
N GLY A 236 4.15 6.71 -5.96
CA GLY A 236 3.42 6.01 -7.02
C GLY A 236 1.90 6.10 -6.89
N ALA A 237 1.21 5.78 -7.98
CA ALA A 237 -0.24 5.65 -8.01
C ALA A 237 -0.65 4.49 -8.91
N ALA A 238 -1.73 3.81 -8.55
CA ALA A 238 -2.31 2.73 -9.33
C ALA A 238 -3.83 2.89 -9.39
N SER A 239 -4.43 2.50 -10.50
CA SER A 239 -5.87 2.56 -10.73
C SER A 239 -6.35 1.33 -11.48
N ILE A 240 -7.53 0.85 -11.13
CA ILE A 240 -8.22 -0.25 -11.79
C ILE A 240 -9.68 0.15 -12.08
N LEU A 241 -10.21 -0.39 -13.17
CA LEU A 241 -11.61 -0.25 -13.53
C LEU A 241 -12.36 -1.52 -13.10
N LEU A 242 -13.42 -1.36 -12.32
CA LEU A 242 -14.31 -2.46 -11.93
C LEU A 242 -15.66 -2.27 -12.61
N ALA A 243 -16.24 -3.36 -13.08
CA ALA A 243 -17.50 -3.35 -13.81
C ALA A 243 -18.38 -4.54 -13.40
N SER A 244 -19.70 -4.35 -13.42
CA SER A 244 -20.66 -5.46 -13.45
C SER A 244 -20.61 -6.17 -14.81
N GLU A 245 -21.16 -7.38 -14.91
CA GLU A 245 -21.23 -8.11 -16.18
C GLU A 245 -21.99 -7.32 -17.25
N GLU A 246 -23.06 -6.64 -16.85
CA GLU A 246 -23.86 -5.78 -17.73
C GLU A 246 -23.06 -4.56 -18.18
N ALA A 247 -22.27 -3.95 -17.30
CA ALA A 247 -21.44 -2.81 -17.64
C ALA A 247 -20.27 -3.19 -18.57
N LEU A 248 -19.71 -4.40 -18.43
CA LEU A 248 -18.73 -4.92 -19.38
C LEU A 248 -19.33 -5.00 -20.79
N ALA A 249 -20.51 -5.61 -20.92
CA ALA A 249 -21.20 -5.73 -22.20
C ALA A 249 -21.59 -4.35 -22.79
N ALA A 250 -22.12 -3.45 -21.95
CA ALA A 250 -22.55 -2.12 -22.38
C ALA A 250 -21.39 -1.23 -22.86
N ASN A 251 -20.18 -1.42 -22.31
CA ASN A 251 -18.99 -0.64 -22.67
C ASN A 251 -18.04 -1.37 -23.62
N ASN A 252 -18.41 -2.58 -24.08
CA ASN A 252 -17.59 -3.44 -24.94
C ASN A 252 -16.20 -3.72 -24.33
N LEU A 253 -16.21 -4.10 -23.05
CA LEU A 253 -15.01 -4.46 -22.27
C LEU A 253 -14.96 -5.96 -22.02
N GLU A 254 -13.73 -6.47 -21.91
CA GLU A 254 -13.44 -7.83 -21.49
C GLU A 254 -12.82 -7.80 -20.09
N ALA A 255 -13.28 -8.68 -19.20
CA ALA A 255 -12.74 -8.78 -17.86
C ALA A 255 -11.36 -9.43 -17.88
N ALA A 256 -10.35 -8.77 -17.30
CA ALA A 256 -9.03 -9.36 -17.10
C ALA A 256 -9.05 -10.44 -16.00
N ALA A 257 -9.87 -10.27 -14.96
CA ALA A 257 -10.04 -11.20 -13.87
C ALA A 257 -11.40 -10.99 -13.18
N TRP A 258 -11.82 -11.99 -12.39
CA TRP A 258 -13.03 -11.93 -11.57
C TRP A 258 -12.65 -11.89 -10.09
N ILE A 259 -13.28 -10.99 -9.33
CA ILE A 259 -13.13 -10.95 -7.87
C ILE A 259 -14.00 -12.06 -7.28
N ARG A 260 -13.37 -13.15 -6.84
CA ARG A 260 -14.07 -14.30 -6.25
C ARG A 260 -14.55 -14.03 -4.83
N ASP A 261 -13.65 -13.55 -3.97
CA ASP A 261 -13.90 -13.28 -2.55
C ASP A 261 -12.76 -12.42 -1.98
N VAL A 262 -12.99 -11.78 -0.84
CA VAL A 262 -12.04 -10.91 -0.14
C VAL A 262 -12.16 -11.12 1.37
N GLU A 263 -11.05 -11.29 2.07
CA GLU A 263 -11.00 -11.41 3.54
C GLU A 263 -10.14 -10.32 4.16
N PHE A 264 -10.67 -9.66 5.18
CA PHE A 264 -9.92 -8.78 6.05
C PHE A 264 -9.66 -9.46 7.39
N ALA A 265 -8.42 -9.40 7.86
CA ALA A 265 -8.06 -9.83 9.21
C ALA A 265 -7.33 -8.72 9.95
N ALA A 266 -7.45 -8.75 11.28
CA ALA A 266 -6.74 -7.85 12.18
C ALA A 266 -6.11 -8.69 13.30
N ILE A 267 -5.02 -8.16 13.86
CA ILE A 267 -4.25 -8.78 14.93
C ILE A 267 -3.82 -7.71 15.93
N ASP A 268 -3.55 -8.13 17.17
CA ASP A 268 -2.84 -7.28 18.11
C ASP A 268 -1.40 -7.10 17.60
N PRO A 269 -0.85 -5.87 17.56
CA PRO A 269 0.55 -5.64 17.20
C PRO A 269 1.55 -6.48 17.99
N ALA A 270 1.22 -6.85 19.23
CA ALA A 270 2.05 -7.71 20.07
C ALA A 270 2.13 -9.16 19.56
N ASP A 271 1.15 -9.61 18.78
CA ASP A 271 1.15 -10.94 18.15
C ASP A 271 1.95 -10.97 16.83
N GLY A 272 2.60 -9.86 16.48
CA GLY A 272 3.38 -9.70 15.25
C GLY A 272 2.61 -8.91 14.20
N LEU A 273 2.76 -7.57 14.23
CA LEU A 273 2.06 -6.58 13.38
C LEU A 273 1.84 -6.98 11.90
N LEU A 274 2.76 -7.75 11.31
CA LEU A 274 2.78 -8.11 9.90
C LEU A 274 2.22 -9.53 9.60
N MET A 275 1.56 -10.16 10.57
CA MET A 275 1.06 -11.54 10.49
C MET A 275 -0.43 -11.66 10.12
N ALA A 276 -1.09 -10.57 9.71
CA ALA A 276 -2.49 -10.62 9.31
C ALA A 276 -2.77 -11.60 8.13
N PRO A 277 -1.88 -11.77 7.12
CA PRO A 277 -2.10 -12.76 6.07
C PRO A 277 -2.14 -14.21 6.57
N ALA A 278 -1.44 -14.54 7.67
CA ALA A 278 -1.53 -15.83 8.34
C ALA A 278 -2.93 -16.13 8.91
N LEU A 279 -3.80 -15.12 9.03
CA LEU A 279 -5.22 -15.30 9.38
C LEU A 279 -6.15 -15.17 8.18
N ALA A 280 -5.92 -14.14 7.35
CA ALA A 280 -6.82 -13.82 6.24
C ALA A 280 -6.86 -14.92 5.19
N VAL A 281 -5.71 -15.46 4.79
CA VAL A 281 -5.65 -16.46 3.71
C VAL A 281 -6.31 -17.78 4.11
N PRO A 282 -6.03 -18.40 5.28
CA PRO A 282 -6.75 -19.60 5.70
C PRO A 282 -8.27 -19.43 5.79
N ARG A 283 -8.75 -18.27 6.26
CA ARG A 283 -10.18 -17.96 6.33
C ARG A 283 -10.82 -17.84 4.95
N LEU A 284 -10.14 -17.16 4.02
CA LEU A 284 -10.57 -16.99 2.64
C LEU A 284 -10.67 -18.34 1.92
N LEU A 285 -9.62 -19.16 1.99
CA LEU A 285 -9.59 -20.49 1.38
C LEU A 285 -10.69 -21.39 1.93
N ARG A 286 -10.89 -21.40 3.25
CA ARG A 286 -11.97 -22.16 3.90
C ARG A 286 -13.35 -21.72 3.45
N ARG A 287 -13.60 -20.40 3.32
CA ARG A 287 -14.90 -19.87 2.90
C ARG A 287 -15.19 -20.16 1.43
N THR A 288 -14.16 -20.14 0.57
CA THR A 288 -14.29 -20.40 -0.87
C THR A 288 -14.26 -21.88 -1.23
N GLY A 289 -13.80 -22.75 -0.32
CA GLY A 289 -13.59 -24.17 -0.57
C GLY A 289 -12.36 -24.47 -1.43
N LEU A 290 -11.44 -23.50 -1.54
CA LEU A 290 -10.20 -23.60 -2.31
C LEU A 290 -9.02 -23.97 -1.39
N THR A 291 -7.92 -24.38 -2.00
CA THR A 291 -6.65 -24.70 -1.37
C THR A 291 -5.51 -23.92 -2.01
N LEU A 292 -4.31 -23.94 -1.41
CA LEU A 292 -3.12 -23.33 -2.02
C LEU A 292 -2.72 -24.00 -3.34
N ASP A 293 -3.04 -25.28 -3.51
CA ASP A 293 -2.75 -26.04 -4.74
C ASP A 293 -3.57 -25.54 -5.94
N ASP A 294 -4.75 -24.95 -5.68
CA ASP A 294 -5.63 -24.38 -6.70
C ASP A 294 -5.13 -23.02 -7.22
N MET A 295 -4.14 -22.41 -6.56
CA MET A 295 -3.59 -21.11 -6.95
C MET A 295 -2.50 -21.29 -8.00
N ASP A 296 -2.67 -20.69 -9.18
CA ASP A 296 -1.60 -20.65 -10.19
C ASP A 296 -0.51 -19.63 -9.83
N ILE A 297 -0.93 -18.51 -9.23
CA ILE A 297 -0.08 -17.38 -8.83
C ILE A 297 -0.53 -16.91 -7.44
N VAL A 298 0.44 -16.57 -6.59
CA VAL A 298 0.22 -15.95 -5.28
C VAL A 298 1.01 -14.65 -5.20
N GLU A 299 0.30 -13.53 -5.36
CA GLU A 299 0.84 -12.18 -5.19
C GLU A 299 0.76 -11.75 -3.72
N ILE A 300 1.90 -11.46 -3.10
CA ILE A 300 2.07 -11.08 -1.71
C ILE A 300 2.82 -9.75 -1.64
N HIS A 301 2.23 -8.76 -0.97
CA HIS A 301 2.91 -7.50 -0.67
C HIS A 301 4.19 -7.73 0.15
N GLU A 302 5.35 -7.36 -0.40
CA GLU A 302 6.67 -7.58 0.18
C GLU A 302 7.16 -6.40 1.02
N ALA A 303 6.53 -6.14 2.17
CA ALA A 303 7.04 -5.11 3.10
C ALA A 303 8.50 -5.41 3.53
N PHE A 304 8.76 -6.69 3.81
CA PHE A 304 10.08 -7.24 4.12
C PHE A 304 10.13 -8.70 3.66
N GLY A 305 11.30 -9.19 3.26
CA GLY A 305 11.52 -10.64 3.08
C GLY A 305 11.20 -11.42 4.36
N ALA A 306 11.48 -10.83 5.52
CA ALA A 306 11.06 -11.29 6.85
C ALA A 306 9.56 -11.55 6.97
N GLN A 307 8.72 -10.62 6.51
CA GLN A 307 7.27 -10.72 6.63
C GLN A 307 6.73 -11.85 5.73
N VAL A 308 7.22 -11.92 4.49
CA VAL A 308 6.83 -12.98 3.55
C VAL A 308 7.21 -14.35 4.10
N ALA A 309 8.48 -14.53 4.49
CA ALA A 309 8.98 -15.79 5.04
C ALA A 309 8.18 -16.25 6.26
N THR A 310 7.85 -15.33 7.17
CA THR A 310 7.10 -15.67 8.39
C THR A 310 5.65 -16.05 8.08
N ASN A 311 4.98 -15.36 7.15
CA ASN A 311 3.62 -15.72 6.76
C ASN A 311 3.57 -17.08 6.04
N LEU A 312 4.54 -17.38 5.17
CA LEU A 312 4.67 -18.70 4.53
C LEU A 312 4.90 -19.80 5.58
N ALA A 313 5.78 -19.56 6.56
CA ALA A 313 6.01 -20.49 7.66
C ALA A 313 4.74 -20.72 8.49
N ALA A 314 3.92 -19.70 8.69
CA ALA A 314 2.65 -19.81 9.41
C ALA A 314 1.60 -20.59 8.60
N TRP A 315 1.56 -20.45 7.27
CA TRP A 315 0.69 -21.26 6.42
C TRP A 315 1.09 -22.73 6.41
N GLU A 316 2.39 -23.04 6.44
CA GLU A 316 2.91 -24.40 6.47
C GLU A 316 2.69 -25.07 7.83
N LYS A 317 3.08 -24.40 8.92
CA LYS A 317 3.13 -24.99 10.28
C LYS A 317 1.85 -24.78 11.08
N GLY A 318 1.01 -23.85 10.65
CA GLY A 318 -0.10 -23.33 11.44
C GLY A 318 0.37 -22.28 12.46
N TRP A 319 -0.60 -21.47 12.90
CA TRP A 319 -0.39 -20.49 13.97
C TRP A 319 -1.67 -20.37 14.80
N LYS A 320 -2.46 -19.32 14.58
CA LYS A 320 -3.81 -19.13 15.15
C LYS A 320 -4.90 -19.70 14.25
N GLU A 321 -4.57 -19.99 13.00
CA GLU A 321 -5.37 -20.80 12.09
C GLU A 321 -4.62 -22.11 11.85
N GLU A 322 -5.37 -23.15 11.48
CA GLU A 322 -4.82 -24.44 11.05
C GLU A 322 -3.90 -24.29 9.83
N PRO A 323 -2.87 -25.15 9.69
CA PRO A 323 -2.00 -25.13 8.53
C PRO A 323 -2.80 -25.36 7.23
N ILE A 324 -2.41 -24.64 6.18
CA ILE A 324 -3.02 -24.70 4.84
C ILE A 324 -2.06 -25.24 3.77
N GLY A 325 -0.82 -25.56 4.14
CA GLY A 325 0.19 -26.14 3.26
C GLY A 325 1.27 -25.14 2.85
N THR A 326 2.04 -25.52 1.82
CA THR A 326 3.13 -24.72 1.27
C THR A 326 2.76 -24.16 -0.11
N VAL A 327 3.40 -23.06 -0.49
CA VAL A 327 3.31 -22.52 -1.85
C VAL A 327 4.68 -22.71 -2.51
N PRO A 328 4.76 -23.32 -3.71
CA PRO A 328 6.00 -23.38 -4.47
C PRO A 328 6.56 -21.98 -4.72
N MET A 329 7.88 -21.81 -4.58
CA MET A 329 8.52 -20.49 -4.69
C MET A 329 8.32 -19.84 -6.06
N GLU A 330 8.20 -20.65 -7.11
CA GLU A 330 7.92 -20.22 -8.48
C GLU A 330 6.51 -19.67 -8.68
N LYS A 331 5.58 -19.89 -7.74
CA LYS A 331 4.24 -19.31 -7.77
C LYS A 331 4.11 -18.03 -6.95
N ILE A 332 5.10 -17.71 -6.11
CA ILE A 332 5.09 -16.52 -5.25
C ILE A 332 5.73 -15.36 -6.02
N ASN A 333 4.96 -14.30 -6.22
CA ASN A 333 5.40 -13.09 -6.91
C ASN A 333 6.20 -13.39 -8.20
N PRO A 334 5.64 -14.17 -9.15
CA PRO A 334 6.37 -14.68 -10.32
C PRO A 334 6.53 -13.63 -11.43
N LEU A 335 6.43 -12.34 -11.07
CA LEU A 335 6.38 -11.15 -11.94
C LEU A 335 7.03 -11.32 -13.30
#